data_AF-A0A2A3LKD2-F1
#
_entry.id   AF-A0A2A3LKD2-F1
#
_cell.length_a   1.000
_cell.length_b   1.000
_cell.length_c   1.000
_cell.angle_alpha   90.00
_cell.angle_beta   90.00
_cell.angle_gamma   90.00
#
_symmetry.space_group_name_H-M   'P 1'
#
loop_
_entity.id
_entity.type
_entity.pdbx_description
1 polymer ?
#
loop_
_entity_poly.entity_id
_entity_poly.type
_entity_poly.pdbx_seq_one_letter_code
_entity_poly.pdbx_strand_id
1 'polypeptide(L)'
;MRRVLGVVLALLLAGAVQAVDGLSGTYAPVGANGGAFPADAQLVVRAEGRGWLAMFRGEGLALLPLTAMEQHGLFPGIGAEARLQCAASRAFLLCRVAPGTEFPDKGFTSKTGYFTALSDDRIFEMRRID
;
A
#
# COMPACT_ATOMS: atom_id res chain seq x y z
N MET A 1 27.86 55.14 -3.06
CA MET A 1 27.96 53.91 -2.26
C MET A 1 26.64 53.15 -2.34
N ARG A 2 26.73 51.84 -2.60
CA ARG A 2 25.74 50.76 -2.35
C ARG A 2 24.33 50.83 -2.98
N ARG A 3 24.21 50.06 -4.08
CA ARG A 3 23.05 49.31 -4.55
C ARG A 3 22.44 48.46 -3.42
N VAL A 4 21.12 48.29 -3.38
CA VAL A 4 20.47 47.00 -3.10
C VAL A 4 19.11 46.94 -3.83
N LEU A 5 19.10 46.27 -4.99
CA LEU A 5 17.91 45.63 -5.55
C LEU A 5 17.60 44.42 -4.65
N GLY A 6 16.50 44.46 -3.91
CA GLY A 6 16.01 43.31 -3.14
C GLY A 6 15.06 42.49 -4.01
N VAL A 7 15.57 41.40 -4.59
CA VAL A 7 14.80 40.39 -5.32
C VAL A 7 13.81 39.72 -4.36
N VAL A 8 12.52 39.81 -4.64
CA VAL A 8 11.47 39.07 -3.94
C VAL A 8 11.55 37.61 -4.37
N LEU A 9 12.09 36.77 -3.49
CA LEU A 9 12.20 35.33 -3.67
C LEU A 9 10.82 34.71 -3.50
N ALA A 10 10.18 34.31 -4.59
CA ALA A 10 8.96 33.51 -4.56
C ALA A 10 9.29 32.10 -4.03
N LEU A 11 8.92 31.85 -2.78
CA LEU A 11 8.96 30.52 -2.16
C LEU A 11 7.95 29.62 -2.87
N LEU A 12 8.45 28.80 -3.81
CA LEU A 12 7.75 27.63 -4.31
C LEU A 12 7.51 26.69 -3.12
N LEU A 13 6.28 26.71 -2.60
CA LEU A 13 5.71 25.64 -1.79
C LEU A 13 5.60 24.39 -2.66
N ALA A 14 6.74 23.70 -2.86
CA ALA A 14 6.73 22.30 -3.20
C ALA A 14 6.26 21.54 -1.96
N GLY A 15 4.95 21.62 -1.69
CA GLY A 15 4.29 20.68 -0.82
C GLY A 15 4.48 19.31 -1.46
N ALA A 16 5.51 18.59 -1.04
CA ALA A 16 5.53 17.16 -1.18
C ALA A 16 4.25 16.70 -0.48
N VAL A 17 3.23 16.38 -1.27
CA VAL A 17 2.14 15.51 -0.86
C VAL A 17 2.86 14.25 -0.39
N GLN A 18 3.18 14.22 0.90
CA GLN A 18 3.55 12.99 1.56
C GLN A 18 2.31 12.14 1.38
N ALA A 19 2.41 11.11 0.54
CA ALA A 19 1.38 10.10 0.47
C ALA A 19 1.07 9.74 1.93
N VAL A 20 -0.19 9.94 2.35
CA VAL A 20 -0.61 9.57 3.70
C VAL A 20 -0.12 8.14 3.88
N ASP A 21 0.77 7.96 4.87
CA ASP A 21 1.39 6.68 5.12
C ASP A 21 0.32 5.71 5.62
N GLY A 22 -0.32 5.04 4.66
CA GLY A 22 -1.44 4.16 4.90
C GLY A 22 -1.05 2.69 4.90
N LEU A 23 0.21 2.37 4.60
CA LEU A 23 0.69 1.01 4.42
C LEU A 23 1.91 0.65 5.28
N SER A 24 2.59 1.60 5.95
CA SER A 24 3.61 1.22 6.93
C SER A 24 2.96 0.49 8.11
N GLY A 25 3.57 -0.62 8.50
CA GLY A 25 3.18 -1.42 9.65
C GLY A 25 3.69 -2.86 9.55
N THR A 26 3.42 -3.63 10.58
CA THR A 26 3.67 -5.07 10.64
C THR A 26 2.37 -5.82 10.41
N TYR A 27 2.40 -6.76 9.49
CA TYR A 27 1.23 -7.52 9.05
C TYR A 27 1.45 -9.01 9.23
N ALA A 28 0.39 -9.68 9.70
CA ALA A 28 0.30 -11.14 9.81
C ALA A 28 -0.89 -11.66 9.00
N PRO A 29 -0.82 -12.86 8.43
CA PRO A 29 -1.92 -13.46 7.69
C PRO A 29 -3.10 -13.78 8.62
N VAL A 30 -4.32 -13.64 8.10
CA VAL A 30 -5.52 -14.13 8.78
C VAL A 30 -5.82 -15.55 8.30
N GLY A 31 -5.62 -16.53 9.17
CA GLY A 31 -5.91 -17.94 8.88
C GLY A 31 -4.76 -18.68 8.21
N ALA A 32 -5.03 -19.93 7.83
CA ALA A 32 -4.04 -20.80 7.19
C ALA A 32 -3.92 -20.47 5.68
N ASN A 33 -3.07 -19.50 5.34
CA ASN A 33 -2.83 -19.05 3.95
C ASN A 33 -1.91 -20.00 3.14
N GLY A 34 -1.84 -21.28 3.53
CA GLY A 34 -1.02 -22.32 2.91
C GLY A 34 0.49 -22.00 2.91
N GLY A 35 1.24 -22.60 1.97
CA GLY A 35 2.70 -22.39 1.86
C GLY A 35 3.11 -21.03 1.27
N ALA A 36 2.18 -20.33 0.62
CA ALA A 36 2.41 -19.03 -0.02
C ALA A 36 2.65 -17.92 1.03
N PHE A 37 1.78 -17.88 2.05
CA PHE A 37 1.95 -17.01 3.21
C PHE A 37 1.75 -17.84 4.50
N PRO A 38 2.83 -18.43 5.06
CA PRO A 38 2.78 -19.22 6.29
C PRO A 38 2.14 -18.44 7.43
N ALA A 39 1.40 -19.11 8.30
CA ALA A 39 0.64 -18.46 9.38
C ALA A 39 1.51 -17.66 10.37
N ASP A 40 2.79 -18.01 10.47
CA ASP A 40 3.82 -17.36 11.27
C ASP A 40 4.62 -16.29 10.51
N ALA A 41 4.39 -16.14 9.21
CA ALA A 41 5.09 -15.15 8.41
C ALA A 41 4.63 -13.73 8.77
N GLN A 42 5.59 -12.82 8.85
CA GLN A 42 5.35 -11.39 9.03
C GLN A 42 5.81 -10.63 7.80
N LEU A 43 5.02 -9.64 7.42
CA LEU A 43 5.37 -8.64 6.43
C LEU A 43 5.56 -7.30 7.17
N VAL A 44 6.78 -6.77 7.19
CA VAL A 44 7.08 -5.48 7.81
C VAL A 44 7.25 -4.44 6.73
N VAL A 45 6.44 -3.38 6.76
CA VAL A 45 6.43 -2.33 5.75
C VAL A 45 6.79 -1.01 6.39
N ARG A 46 7.71 -0.27 5.76
CA ARG A 46 8.17 1.03 6.24
C ARG A 46 8.22 2.02 5.09
N ALA A 47 7.77 3.25 5.33
CA ALA A 47 7.86 4.32 4.35
C ALA A 47 9.33 4.55 3.96
N GLU A 48 9.60 4.59 2.65
CA GLU A 48 10.94 4.80 2.10
C GLU A 48 10.83 5.60 0.79
N GLY A 49 11.39 6.81 0.79
CA GLY A 49 11.35 7.71 -0.36
C GLY A 49 9.92 8.01 -0.83
N ARG A 50 9.59 7.59 -2.06
CA ARG A 50 8.28 7.78 -2.71
C ARG A 50 7.29 6.62 -2.51
N GLY A 51 7.66 5.61 -1.73
CA GLY A 51 6.88 4.40 -1.53
C GLY A 51 7.23 3.75 -0.20
N TRP A 52 7.36 2.42 -0.20
CA TRP A 52 7.69 1.65 0.99
C TRP A 52 8.75 0.59 0.70
N LEU A 53 9.48 0.20 1.73
CA LEU A 53 10.26 -1.01 1.76
C LEU A 53 9.47 -2.07 2.54
N ALA A 54 9.18 -3.19 1.89
CA ALA A 54 8.60 -4.37 2.51
C ALA A 54 9.68 -5.41 2.80
N MET A 55 9.78 -5.81 4.07
CA MET A 55 10.57 -6.95 4.50
C MET A 55 9.66 -8.16 4.63
N PHE A 56 9.90 -9.17 3.80
CA PHE A 56 9.18 -10.45 3.83
C PHE A 56 10.19 -11.60 3.83
N ARG A 57 10.19 -12.42 4.89
CA ARG A 57 11.14 -13.54 5.08
C ARG A 57 12.63 -13.17 4.92
N GLY A 58 13.00 -11.97 5.34
CA GLY A 58 14.37 -11.46 5.25
C GLY A 58 14.73 -10.83 3.90
N GLU A 59 13.85 -10.89 2.91
CA GLU A 59 14.03 -10.18 1.63
C GLU A 59 13.38 -8.80 1.68
N GLY A 60 14.14 -7.79 1.23
CA GLY A 60 13.65 -6.42 1.05
C GLY A 60 13.11 -6.21 -0.36
N LEU A 61 11.86 -5.77 -0.45
CA LEU A 61 11.15 -5.53 -1.71
C LEU A 61 10.60 -4.10 -1.73
N ALA A 62 10.95 -3.35 -2.78
CA ALA A 62 10.38 -2.04 -2.99
C ALA A 62 8.89 -2.16 -3.35
N LEU A 63 8.04 -1.44 -2.61
CA LEU A 63 6.62 -1.28 -2.85
C LEU A 63 6.36 0.13 -3.37
N LEU A 64 5.89 0.23 -4.61
CA LEU A 64 5.55 1.49 -5.24
C LEU A 64 4.04 1.71 -5.20
N PRO A 65 3.56 2.94 -4.89
CA PRO A 65 2.14 3.24 -4.89
C PRO A 65 1.55 3.02 -6.28
N LEU A 66 0.38 2.40 -6.34
CA LEU A 66 -0.40 2.29 -7.57
C LEU A 66 -1.22 3.55 -7.78
N THR A 67 -1.26 4.02 -9.03
CA THR A 67 -2.15 5.10 -9.47
C THR A 67 -3.62 4.68 -9.34
N ALA A 68 -4.53 5.66 -9.29
CA ALA A 68 -5.97 5.37 -9.27
C ALA A 68 -6.41 4.53 -10.50
N MET A 69 -5.80 4.76 -11.66
CA MET A 69 -6.07 4.00 -12.87
C MET A 69 -5.63 2.54 -12.74
N GLU A 70 -4.43 2.26 -12.22
CA GLU A 70 -3.95 0.90 -11.98
C GLU A 70 -4.79 0.18 -10.93
N GLN A 71 -5.17 0.88 -9.85
CA GLN A 71 -6.05 0.32 -8.82
C GLN A 71 -7.42 -0.05 -9.39
N HIS A 72 -8.02 0.81 -10.22
CA HIS A 72 -9.29 0.54 -10.88
C HIS A 72 -9.20 -0.63 -11.87
N GLY A 73 -8.06 -0.77 -12.56
CA GLY A 73 -7.82 -1.90 -13.45
C GLY A 73 -7.70 -3.24 -12.72
N LEU A 74 -7.10 -3.25 -11.51
CA LEU A 74 -6.95 -4.45 -10.69
C LEU A 74 -8.22 -4.81 -9.91
N PHE A 75 -8.96 -3.81 -9.45
CA PHE A 75 -10.14 -3.94 -8.61
C PHE A 75 -11.30 -3.13 -9.19
N PRO A 76 -11.87 -3.57 -10.33
CA PRO A 76 -13.00 -2.90 -10.93
C PRO A 76 -14.20 -2.88 -9.98
N GLY A 77 -14.98 -1.80 -9.99
CA GLY A 77 -16.19 -1.66 -9.19
C GLY A 77 -15.98 -1.27 -7.71
N ILE A 78 -14.74 -1.13 -7.23
CA ILE A 78 -14.47 -0.61 -5.89
C ILE A 78 -14.61 0.92 -5.90
N GLY A 79 -15.63 1.42 -5.18
CA GLY A 79 -15.91 2.84 -5.09
C GLY A 79 -14.93 3.61 -4.21
N ALA A 80 -14.93 4.94 -4.34
CA ALA A 80 -14.02 5.82 -3.60
C ALA A 80 -14.25 5.79 -2.08
N GLU A 81 -15.47 5.47 -1.65
CA GLU A 81 -15.86 5.29 -0.25
C GLU A 81 -15.10 4.15 0.43
N ALA A 82 -14.64 3.15 -0.33
CA ALA A 82 -13.81 2.07 0.17
C ALA A 82 -12.39 2.53 0.51
N ARG A 83 -11.99 3.75 0.12
CA ARG A 83 -10.65 4.34 0.38
C ARG A 83 -9.51 3.39 0.01
N LEU A 84 -9.65 2.72 -1.13
CA LEU A 84 -8.65 1.79 -1.63
C LEU A 84 -7.31 2.50 -1.81
N GLN A 85 -6.26 1.88 -1.27
CA GLN A 85 -4.88 2.33 -1.43
C GLN A 85 -4.00 1.09 -1.56
N CYS A 86 -3.28 0.98 -2.67
CA CYS A 86 -2.43 -0.17 -2.93
C CYS A 86 -1.01 0.25 -3.29
N ALA A 87 -0.05 -0.61 -2.95
CA ALA A 87 1.31 -0.55 -3.46
C ALA A 87 1.73 -1.93 -3.95
N ALA A 88 2.56 -1.97 -4.99
CA ALA A 88 3.01 -3.21 -5.61
C ALA A 88 4.53 -3.29 -5.70
N SER A 89 5.03 -4.51 -5.59
CA SER A 89 6.39 -4.92 -5.91
C SER A 89 6.34 -5.89 -7.10
N ARG A 90 7.50 -6.37 -7.52
CA ARG A 90 7.61 -7.47 -8.50
C ARG A 90 7.05 -8.81 -8.01
N ALA A 91 6.80 -8.98 -6.70
CA ALA A 91 6.42 -10.25 -6.11
C ALA A 91 4.96 -10.28 -5.62
N PHE A 92 4.44 -9.13 -5.18
CA PHE A 92 3.11 -9.01 -4.60
C PHE A 92 2.64 -7.57 -4.56
N LEU A 93 1.33 -7.38 -4.34
CA LEU A 93 0.72 -6.11 -3.93
C LEU A 93 0.23 -6.18 -2.48
N LEU A 94 0.27 -5.05 -1.77
CA LEU A 94 -0.35 -4.84 -0.48
C LEU A 94 -1.36 -3.71 -0.61
N CYS A 95 -2.59 -3.94 -0.14
CA CYS A 95 -3.67 -2.97 -0.18
C CYS A 95 -4.26 -2.72 1.20
N ARG A 96 -4.75 -1.49 1.37
CA ARG A 96 -5.65 -1.05 2.43
C ARG A 96 -6.99 -0.69 1.82
N VAL A 97 -8.06 -1.02 2.53
CA VAL A 97 -9.44 -0.72 2.16
C VAL A 97 -10.31 -0.58 3.41
N ALA A 98 -11.51 -0.02 3.29
CA ALA A 98 -12.49 -0.02 4.37
C ALA A 98 -12.83 -1.48 4.77
N PRO A 99 -12.79 -1.84 6.07
CA PRO A 99 -13.23 -3.16 6.53
C PRO A 99 -14.67 -3.45 6.09
N GLY A 100 -14.91 -4.69 5.67
CA GLY A 100 -16.18 -5.13 5.08
C GLY A 100 -16.28 -4.92 3.57
N THR A 101 -15.28 -4.33 2.91
CA THR A 101 -15.31 -4.15 1.45
C THR A 101 -15.27 -5.50 0.74
N GLU A 102 -16.24 -5.71 -0.15
CA GLU A 102 -16.37 -6.88 -1.00
C GLU A 102 -15.68 -6.65 -2.35
N PHE A 103 -15.03 -7.71 -2.84
CA PHE A 103 -14.40 -7.80 -4.15
C PHE A 103 -15.06 -8.98 -4.89
N PRO A 104 -16.25 -8.78 -5.49
CA PRO A 104 -17.09 -9.87 -5.99
C PRO A 104 -16.39 -10.73 -7.05
N ASP A 105 -15.69 -10.08 -7.98
CA ASP A 105 -14.94 -10.75 -9.06
C ASP A 105 -13.78 -11.61 -8.55
N LYS A 106 -13.42 -11.45 -7.27
CA LYS A 106 -12.35 -12.18 -6.59
C LYS A 106 -12.89 -13.15 -5.53
N GLY A 107 -14.20 -13.18 -5.30
CA GLY A 107 -14.83 -13.98 -4.24
C GLY A 107 -14.26 -13.67 -2.86
N PHE A 108 -13.88 -12.42 -2.61
CA PHE A 108 -13.12 -12.01 -1.42
C PHE A 108 -13.79 -10.83 -0.70
N THR A 109 -13.73 -10.83 0.63
CA THR A 109 -14.16 -9.71 1.46
C THR A 109 -13.06 -9.39 2.45
N SER A 110 -12.55 -8.16 2.45
CA SER A 110 -11.55 -7.77 3.45
C SER A 110 -12.24 -7.42 4.76
N LYS A 111 -12.01 -8.21 5.81
CA LYS A 111 -12.65 -8.06 7.13
C LYS A 111 -11.87 -7.13 8.06
N THR A 112 -10.57 -7.05 7.86
CA THR A 112 -9.60 -6.27 8.65
C THR A 112 -9.22 -4.98 7.95
N GLY A 113 -9.50 -4.87 6.64
CA GLY A 113 -9.14 -3.73 5.81
C GLY A 113 -7.73 -3.80 5.22
N TYR A 114 -7.01 -4.91 5.35
CA TYR A 114 -5.72 -5.11 4.69
C TYR A 114 -5.65 -6.48 4.01
N PHE A 115 -5.04 -6.51 2.83
CA PHE A 115 -4.83 -7.75 2.10
C PHE A 115 -3.60 -7.67 1.20
N THR A 116 -3.02 -8.82 0.91
CA THR A 116 -1.95 -8.97 -0.08
C THR A 116 -2.41 -9.89 -1.20
N ALA A 117 -1.92 -9.68 -2.42
CA ALA A 117 -2.08 -10.66 -3.50
C ALA A 117 -0.70 -11.00 -4.09
N LEU A 118 -0.43 -12.29 -4.24
CA LEU A 118 0.73 -12.80 -4.97
C LEU A 118 0.29 -13.01 -6.42
N SER A 119 1.15 -12.67 -7.38
CA SER A 119 0.95 -12.77 -8.84
C SER A 119 -0.14 -13.77 -9.23
N ASP A 120 -1.35 -13.22 -9.35
CA ASP A 120 -2.44 -13.59 -10.25
C ASP A 120 -3.72 -14.26 -9.69
N ASP A 121 -3.74 -15.01 -8.59
CA ASP A 121 -5.01 -15.72 -8.25
C ASP A 121 -5.44 -15.79 -6.79
N ARG A 122 -4.60 -15.37 -5.83
CA ARG A 122 -4.98 -15.49 -4.41
C ARG A 122 -4.76 -14.20 -3.66
N ILE A 123 -5.88 -13.62 -3.24
CA ILE A 123 -5.93 -12.56 -2.24
C ILE A 123 -5.88 -13.21 -0.87
N PHE A 124 -4.98 -12.72 -0.03
CA PHE A 124 -4.78 -13.16 1.34
C PHE A 124 -5.12 -12.01 2.28
N GLU A 125 -6.07 -12.27 3.18
CA GLU A 125 -6.42 -11.32 4.23
C GLU A 125 -5.25 -11.17 5.20
N MET A 126 -4.93 -9.92 5.54
CA MET A 126 -3.81 -9.56 6.41
C MET A 126 -4.32 -8.75 7.60
N ARG A 127 -3.82 -9.00 8.79
CA ARG A 127 -4.07 -8.17 9.97
C ARG A 127 -2.82 -7.34 10.27
N ARG A 128 -3.00 -6.04 10.48
CA ARG A 128 -1.98 -5.19 11.09
C ARG A 128 -1.85 -5.51 12.59
N ILE A 129 -0.64 -5.72 13.09
CA ILE A 129 -0.35 -6.22 14.44
C ILE A 129 0.55 -5.31 15.28
N ASP A 130 0.73 -4.05 14.88
CA ASP A 130 1.44 -3.02 15.63
C ASP A 130 0.55 -1.84 16.05
#